data_AF-A0A2W4R9I4-F1
#
_entry.id   AF-A0A2W4R9I4-F1
#
_cell.length_a   1.000
_cell.length_b   1.000
_cell.length_c   1.000
_cell.angle_alpha   90.00
_cell.angle_beta   90.00
_cell.angle_gamma   90.00
#
_symmetry.space_group_name_H-M   'P 1'
#
loop_
_entity.id
_entity.type
_entity.pdbx_description
1 polymer ?
#
loop_
_entity_poly.entity_id
_entity_poly.type
_entity_poly.pdbx_seq_one_letter_code
_entity_poly.pdbx_strand_id
1 'polypeptide(L)'
;MAAALLATLLADQAAAQVETPLDVLAVRVREQGYPCDNPINAVRDEAASQPNRTVWRLQCSNASYRVVLHPDMAADIEVLN
;
A
#
# COMPACT_ATOMS: atom_id res chain seq x y z
N MET A 1 -11.26 -50.20 -11.49
CA MET A 1 -9.94 -49.55 -11.57
C MET A 1 -10.17 -48.06 -11.64
N ALA A 2 -9.63 -47.33 -10.66
CA ALA A 2 -9.90 -45.92 -10.38
C ALA A 2 -8.87 -44.99 -11.03
N ALA A 3 -9.29 -43.78 -11.41
CA ALA A 3 -8.44 -42.60 -11.41
C ALA A 3 -9.36 -41.38 -11.27
N ALA A 4 -9.44 -40.85 -10.05
CA ALA A 4 -10.25 -39.69 -9.70
C ALA A 4 -9.68 -38.42 -10.35
N LEU A 5 -10.59 -37.62 -10.90
CA LEU A 5 -10.36 -36.28 -11.43
C LEU A 5 -9.91 -35.34 -10.30
N LEU A 6 -8.63 -34.99 -10.24
CA LEU A 6 -8.14 -33.91 -9.38
C LEU A 6 -8.07 -32.64 -10.22
N ALA A 7 -9.20 -31.94 -10.30
CA ALA A 7 -9.29 -30.61 -10.89
C ALA A 7 -8.38 -29.65 -10.10
N THR A 8 -7.47 -29.01 -10.82
CA THR A 8 -6.56 -27.97 -10.35
C THR A 8 -7.35 -26.77 -9.82
N LEU A 9 -7.42 -26.61 -8.50
CA LEU A 9 -7.85 -25.36 -7.85
C LEU A 9 -6.67 -24.37 -7.91
N LEU A 10 -6.59 -23.61 -9.00
CA LEU A 10 -5.88 -22.34 -9.01
C LEU A 10 -6.71 -21.38 -8.16
N ALA A 11 -6.32 -21.18 -6.90
CA ALA A 11 -6.84 -20.08 -6.11
C ALA A 11 -6.32 -18.78 -6.74
N ASP A 12 -7.12 -18.19 -7.61
CA ASP A 12 -6.93 -16.82 -8.09
C ASP A 12 -7.19 -15.90 -6.90
N GLN A 13 -6.14 -15.67 -6.11
CA GLN A 13 -6.14 -14.65 -5.08
C GLN A 13 -6.04 -13.32 -5.81
N ALA A 14 -7.16 -12.86 -6.36
CA ALA A 14 -7.32 -11.48 -6.76
C ALA A 14 -7.22 -10.65 -5.46
N ALA A 15 -5.98 -10.30 -5.09
CA ALA A 15 -5.71 -9.33 -4.06
C ALA A 15 -6.41 -8.04 -4.54
N ALA A 16 -7.54 -7.73 -3.91
CA ALA A 16 -8.23 -6.47 -4.15
C ALA A 16 -7.20 -5.36 -3.94
N GLN A 17 -6.72 -4.76 -5.02
CA GLN A 17 -5.91 -3.56 -4.98
C GLN A 17 -6.82 -2.48 -4.42
N VAL A 18 -6.82 -2.34 -3.09
CA VAL A 18 -7.34 -1.15 -2.44
C VAL A 18 -6.41 -0.05 -2.89
N GLU A 19 -6.81 0.68 -3.93
CA GLU A 19 -6.25 1.98 -4.24
C GLU A 19 -6.55 2.86 -3.04
N THR A 20 -5.63 2.90 -2.08
CA THR A 20 -5.78 3.69 -0.87
C THR A 20 -5.91 5.16 -1.30
N PRO A 21 -7.02 5.84 -1.00
CA PRO A 21 -7.22 7.23 -1.41
C PRO A 21 -6.12 8.13 -0.83
N LEU A 22 -5.74 9.17 -1.59
CA LEU A 22 -4.76 10.20 -1.20
C LEU A 22 -4.93 10.68 0.25
N ASP A 23 -6.16 11.02 0.64
CA ASP A 23 -6.46 11.54 1.97
C ASP A 23 -6.25 10.51 3.08
N VAL A 24 -6.48 9.23 2.80
CA VAL A 24 -6.27 8.14 3.77
C VAL A 24 -4.78 8.00 4.08
N LEU A 25 -3.93 8.04 3.06
CA LEU A 25 -2.48 8.02 3.23
C LEU A 25 -2.01 9.25 4.01
N ALA A 26 -2.54 10.44 3.68
CA ALA A 26 -2.19 11.66 4.38
C ALA A 26 -2.60 11.64 5.85
N VAL A 27 -3.80 11.13 6.18
CA VAL A 27 -4.25 10.94 7.57
C VAL A 27 -3.32 9.97 8.29
N ARG A 28 -3.01 8.80 7.71
CA ARG A 28 -2.09 7.81 8.29
C ARG A 28 -0.71 8.42 8.61
N VAL A 29 -0.17 9.23 7.70
CA VAL A 29 1.11 9.91 7.90
C VAL A 29 1.03 10.91 9.06
N ARG A 30 -0.05 11.70 9.13
CA ARG A 30 -0.30 12.66 10.22
C ARG A 30 -0.51 11.99 11.58
N GLU A 31 -1.24 10.89 11.63
CA GLU A 31 -1.46 10.09 12.87
C GLU A 31 -0.15 9.59 13.48
N GLN A 32 0.88 9.39 12.66
CA GLN A 32 2.20 8.96 13.10
C GLN A 32 3.17 10.12 13.37
N GLY A 33 2.67 11.37 13.39
CA GLY A 33 3.43 12.55 13.76
C GLY A 33 4.21 13.20 12.62
N TYR A 34 4.00 12.77 11.38
CA TYR A 34 4.63 13.39 10.21
C TYR A 34 3.72 14.46 9.58
N PRO A 35 4.19 15.69 9.35
CA PRO A 35 3.35 16.77 8.84
C PRO A 35 3.08 16.63 7.35
N CYS A 36 1.87 16.23 6.96
CA CYS A 36 1.43 16.25 5.56
C CYS A 36 0.33 17.29 5.36
N ASP A 37 0.73 18.48 4.93
CA ASP A 37 -0.16 19.60 4.64
C ASP A 37 -0.56 19.57 3.16
N ASN A 38 -1.84 19.87 2.88
CA ASN A 38 -2.39 19.93 1.52
C ASN A 38 -1.88 18.78 0.60
N PRO A 39 -2.36 17.54 0.81
CA PRO A 39 -1.90 16.39 0.03
C PRO A 39 -2.16 16.62 -1.47
N ILE A 40 -1.12 16.45 -2.29
CA ILE A 40 -1.10 16.78 -3.72
C ILE A 40 -1.34 15.54 -4.58
N ASN A 41 -0.63 14.44 -4.29
CA ASN A 41 -0.70 13.22 -5.08
C ASN A 41 -0.23 12.00 -4.26
N ALA A 42 -0.75 10.82 -4.59
CA ALA A 42 -0.29 9.55 -4.07
C ALA A 42 -0.19 8.55 -5.22
N VAL A 43 1.00 8.00 -5.44
CA VAL A 43 1.25 7.03 -6.51
C VAL A 43 1.76 5.74 -5.90
N ARG A 44 1.10 4.62 -6.20
CA ARG A 44 1.57 3.30 -5.80
C ARG A 44 2.88 3.00 -6.54
N ASP A 45 3.87 2.55 -5.79
CA ASP A 45 5.11 1.99 -6.34
C ASP A 45 4.92 0.48 -6.52
N GLU A 46 4.45 0.08 -7.70
CA GLU A 46 4.17 -1.34 -7.99
C GLU A 46 5.43 -2.19 -7.96
N ALA A 47 6.57 -1.64 -8.39
CA ALA A 47 7.84 -2.36 -8.40
C ALA A 47 8.36 -2.67 -6.98
N ALA A 48 8.09 -1.78 -6.01
CA ALA A 48 8.46 -1.97 -4.61
C ALA A 48 7.40 -2.73 -3.78
N SER A 49 6.18 -2.86 -4.31
CA SER A 49 5.05 -3.54 -3.67
C SER A 49 5.13 -5.06 -3.80
N GLN A 50 4.63 -5.79 -2.79
CA GLN A 50 4.62 -7.25 -2.69
C GLN A 50 3.33 -7.72 -1.99
N PRO A 51 2.97 -9.02 -2.00
CA PRO A 51 1.72 -9.49 -1.41
C PRO A 51 1.48 -9.08 0.05
N ASN A 52 2.55 -8.91 0.84
CA ASN A 52 2.47 -8.56 2.26
C ASN A 52 2.85 -7.10 2.56
N ARG A 53 3.20 -6.29 1.56
CA ARG A 53 3.48 -4.87 1.75
C ARG A 53 3.15 -4.05 0.51
N THR A 54 2.51 -2.92 0.73
CA THR A 54 2.15 -1.99 -0.34
C THR A 54 2.95 -0.70 -0.17
N VAL A 55 3.66 -0.28 -1.21
CA VAL A 55 4.50 0.92 -1.18
C VAL A 55 3.83 2.05 -1.95
N TRP A 56 3.76 3.23 -1.34
CA TRP A 56 3.24 4.46 -1.94
C TRP A 56 4.28 5.57 -1.88
N ARG A 57 4.28 6.43 -2.90
CA ARG A 57 4.89 7.75 -2.85
C ARG A 57 3.80 8.79 -2.65
N LEU A 58 3.77 9.40 -1.48
CA LEU A 58 2.84 10.46 -1.10
C LEU A 58 3.53 11.81 -1.22
N GLN A 59 2.92 12.73 -1.95
CA GLN A 59 3.34 14.12 -2.06
C GLN A 59 2.36 15.02 -1.31
N CYS A 60 2.88 15.84 -0.41
CA CYS A 60 2.18 16.91 0.30
C CYS A 60 2.81 18.25 -0.10
N SER A 61 2.19 19.39 0.19
CA SER A 61 2.76 20.69 -0.20
C SER A 61 4.06 21.02 0.53
N ASN A 62 4.29 20.42 1.69
CA ASN A 62 5.40 20.68 2.58
C ASN A 62 6.43 19.53 2.66
N ALA A 63 6.09 18.34 2.16
CA ALA A 63 6.93 17.14 2.28
C ALA A 63 6.54 16.04 1.27
N SER A 64 7.49 15.13 1.01
CA SER A 64 7.29 13.91 0.22
C SER A 64 7.64 12.70 1.07
N TYR A 65 6.88 11.62 0.93
CA TYR A 65 7.03 10.41 1.75
C TYR A 65 7.02 9.15 0.91
N ARG A 66 7.82 8.16 1.32
CA ARG A 66 7.58 6.75 1.00
C ARG A 66 6.82 6.14 2.16
N VAL A 67 5.63 5.63 1.88
CA VAL A 67 4.73 5.02 2.86
C VAL A 67 4.63 3.54 2.55
N VAL A 68 5.02 2.69 3.50
CA VAL A 68 4.90 1.24 3.38
C VAL A 68 3.75 0.77 4.27
N LEU A 69 2.69 0.27 3.65
CA LEU A 69 1.55 -0.32 4.35
C LEU A 69 1.75 -1.82 4.50
N HIS A 70 1.64 -2.32 5.73
CA HIS A 70 1.57 -3.75 6.05
C HIS A 70 0.18 -4.05 6.62
N PRO A 71 -0.38 -5.27 6.42
CA PRO A 71 -1.75 -5.60 6.86
C PRO A 71 -2.00 -5.41 8.35
N ASP A 72 -1.04 -5.79 9.20
CA ASP A 72 -1.23 -5.89 10.66
C ASP A 72 -0.25 -5.00 11.46
N MET A 73 0.37 -4.02 10.80
CA MET A 73 1.35 -3.13 11.43
C MET A 73 1.06 -1.67 11.10
N ALA A 74 1.64 -0.77 11.90
CA ALA A 74 1.70 0.65 11.55
C ALA A 74 2.45 0.83 10.21
N ALA A 75 2.19 1.93 9.52
CA ALA A 75 2.85 2.17 8.24
C ALA A 75 4.30 2.63 8.47
N ASP A 76 5.26 2.05 7.76
CA ASP A 76 6.62 2.61 7.78
C ASP A 76 6.63 3.89 6.94
N ILE A 77 7.16 4.96 7.51
CA ILE A 77 7.23 6.27 6.85
C ILE A 77 8.69 6.68 6.73
N GLU A 78 9.12 6.90 5.49
CA GLU A 78 10.40 7.49 5.15
C GLU A 78 10.17 8.85 4.50
N VAL A 79 10.86 9.89 4.99
CA VAL A 79 10.83 11.23 4.41
C VAL A 79 11.74 11.26 3.19
N LEU A 80 11.23 11.74 2.06
CA LEU A 80 11.94 11.77 0.77
C LEU A 80 12.44 13.15 0.36
N ASN A 81 12.06 14.19 1.12
CA ASN A 81 12.35 15.63 0.97
C ASN A 81 13.27 16.03 -0.19
#